data_AF-A0A349X3R9-F1
#
_entry.id   AF-A0A349X3R9-F1
#
_cell.length_a   1.000
_cell.length_b   1.000
_cell.length_c   1.000
_cell.angle_alpha   90.00
_cell.angle_beta   90.00
_cell.angle_gamma   90.00
#
_symmetry.space_group_name_H-M   'P 1'
#
loop_
_entity.id
_entity.type
_entity.pdbx_description
1 polymer ?
#
loop_
_entity_poly.entity_id
_entity_poly.type
_entity_poly.pdbx_seq_one_letter_code
_entity_poly.pdbx_strand_id
1 'polypeptide(L)' 'MSLIDTHCHLDFTDFDMDRNEVIDSCSNVGVNTIVVPATQQSTWQRTLDLPFSA' A
#
# COMPACT_ATOMS: atom_id res chain seq x y z
N MET A 1 -1.21 6.67 18.30
CA MET A 1 -1.37 5.19 18.41
C MET A 1 -0.97 4.62 17.07
N SER A 2 -0.22 3.51 17.03
CA SER A 2 0.22 2.88 15.77
C SER A 2 -0.74 1.77 15.39
N LEU A 3 -1.26 1.84 14.17
CA LEU A 3 -2.17 0.88 13.55
C LEU A 3 -1.48 0.16 12.40
N ILE A 4 -1.91 -1.08 12.20
CA ILE A 4 -1.47 -1.92 11.09
C ILE A 4 -2.70 -2.19 10.22
N ASP A 5 -2.64 -1.80 8.95
CA ASP A 5 -3.56 -2.31 7.95
C ASP A 5 -3.07 -3.69 7.51
N THR A 6 -3.77 -4.73 7.97
CA THR A 6 -3.36 -6.12 7.77
C THR A 6 -3.71 -6.65 6.38
N HIS A 7 -4.53 -5.94 5.59
CA HIS A 7 -4.91 -6.35 4.24
C HIS A 7 -5.50 -5.17 3.46
N CYS A 8 -4.79 -4.70 2.43
CA CYS A 8 -5.34 -3.78 1.43
C CYS A 8 -4.78 -4.06 0.03
N HIS A 9 -5.31 -3.39 -1.00
CA HIS A 9 -4.89 -3.53 -2.39
C HIS A 9 -4.42 -2.21 -3.00
N LEU A 10 -3.38 -1.60 -2.41
CA LEU A 10 -2.74 -0.40 -2.97
C LEU A 10 -1.99 -0.67 -4.29
N ASP A 11 -1.82 -1.94 -4.63
CA ASP A 11 -1.33 -2.41 -5.93
C ASP A 11 -2.39 -2.28 -7.03
N PHE A 12 -3.65 -1.96 -6.75
CA PHE A 12 -4.65 -1.76 -7.80
C PHE A 12 -4.38 -0.49 -8.63
N THR A 13 -4.88 -0.47 -9.86
CA THR A 13 -4.73 0.66 -10.80
C THR A 13 -5.53 1.88 -10.37
N ASP A 14 -6.56 1.69 -9.54
CA ASP A 14 -7.37 2.77 -8.97
C ASP A 14 -6.52 3.77 -8.16
N PHE A 15 -5.36 3.35 -7.64
CA PHE A 15 -4.43 4.16 -6.87
C PHE A 15 -3.24 4.69 -7.69
N ASP A 16 -3.16 4.44 -9.01
CA ASP A 16 -1.95 4.81 -9.77
C ASP A 16 -1.65 6.32 -9.77
N MET A 17 -2.68 7.14 -9.67
CA MET A 17 -2.54 8.59 -9.73
C MET A 17 -2.11 9.21 -8.38
N ASP A 18 -2.49 8.60 -7.26
CA ASP A 18 -2.45 9.21 -5.93
C ASP A 18 -1.91 8.29 -4.82
N ARG A 19 -1.35 7.12 -5.16
CA ARG A 19 -0.85 6.12 -4.20
C ARG A 19 0.01 6.71 -3.08
N ASN A 20 0.96 7.58 -3.42
CA ASN A 20 1.85 8.19 -2.44
C ASN A 20 1.09 9.09 -1.47
N GLU A 21 0.13 9.87 -1.98
CA GLU A 21 -0.71 10.77 -1.19
C GLU A 21 -1.62 9.97 -0.23
N VAL A 22 -2.11 8.81 -0.68
CA VAL A 22 -2.87 7.87 0.16
C VAL A 22 -1.99 7.30 1.28
N ILE A 23 -0.76 6.86 0.97
CA ILE A 23 0.19 6.32 1.96
C ILE A 23 0.57 7.39 3.00
N ASP A 24 0.82 8.62 2.56
CA ASP A 24 1.10 9.75 3.44
C ASP A 24 -0.10 10.06 4.36
N SER A 25 -1.31 10.01 3.80
CA SER A 25 -2.56 10.19 4.55
C SER A 25 -2.77 9.11 5.61
N CYS A 26 -2.47 7.84 5.28
CA CYS A 26 -2.47 6.72 6.23
C CYS A 26 -1.52 6.99 7.41
N SER A 27 -0.30 7.41 7.12
CA SER A 27 0.71 7.73 8.15
C SER A 27 0.26 8.86 9.07
N ASN A 28 -0.38 9.90 8.53
CA ASN A 28 -0.89 11.04 9.29
C ASN A 28 -2.00 10.68 10.28
N VAL A 29 -2.75 9.60 10.03
CA VAL A 29 -3.81 9.10 10.94
C VAL A 29 -3.32 7.94 11.83
N GLY A 30 -2.04 7.60 11.76
CA GLY A 30 -1.41 6.58 12.61
C GLY A 30 -1.43 5.16 12.05
N VAL A 31 -1.75 4.96 10.76
CA VAL A 31 -1.55 3.68 10.07
C VAL A 31 -0.12 3.65 9.53
N ASN A 32 0.78 2.99 10.27
CA ASN A 32 2.22 3.03 10.01
C ASN A 32 2.77 1.72 9.44
N THR A 33 1.93 0.71 9.26
CA THR A 33 2.31 -0.55 8.62
C THR A 33 1.15 -1.02 7.75
N ILE A 34 1.46 -1.37 6.52
CA ILE A 34 0.49 -1.78 5.51
C ILE A 34 0.95 -3.10 4.91
N VAL A 35 0.05 -4.08 4.81
CA VAL A 35 0.30 -5.37 4.19
C VAL A 35 -0.54 -5.48 2.90
N VAL A 36 0.15 -5.60 1.76
CA VAL A 36 -0.48 -5.80 0.46
C VAL A 36 -0.27 -7.26 0.01
N PRO A 37 -1.34 -8.08 -0.06
CA PRO A 37 -1.23 -9.46 -0.48
C PRO A 37 -1.21 -9.58 -2.01
N ALA A 38 -0.20 -10.27 -2.53
CA ALA A 38 -0.12 -10.59 -3.94
C ALA A 38 -1.02 -11.80 -4.26
N THR A 39 -2.12 -11.59 -5.01
CA THR A 39 -3.15 -12.61 -5.25
C THR A 39 -3.04 -13.32 -6.59
N GLN A 40 -2.33 -12.73 -7.56
CA GLN A 40 -2.18 -13.26 -8.92
C GLN A 40 -0.73 -13.17 -9.37
N GLN A 41 -0.20 -14.26 -9.94
CA GLN A 41 1.19 -14.32 -10.41
C GLN A 41 1.52 -13.19 -11.40
N SER A 42 0.58 -12.87 -12.30
CA SER A 42 0.75 -11.83 -13.30
C SER A 42 0.93 -10.43 -12.72
N THR A 43 0.55 -10.18 -11.46
CA THR A 43 0.62 -8.86 -10.81
C THR A 43 1.68 -8.77 -9.72
N TRP A 44 2.45 -9.83 -9.47
CA TRP A 44 3.46 -9.84 -8.41
C TRP A 44 4.49 -8.71 -8.52
N GLN A 45 4.98 -8.45 -9.74
CA GLN A 45 5.95 -7.37 -9.94
C GLN A 45 5.38 -6.02 -9.53
N ARG A 46 4.10 -5.78 -9.83
CA ARG A 46 3.42 -4.55 -9.46
C ARG A 46 3.27 -4.37 -7.95
N THR A 47 3.02 -5.46 -7.21
CA THR A 47 3.04 -5.44 -5.74
C THR A 47 4.45 -5.16 -5.21
N LEU A 48 5.49 -5.73 -5.83
CA LEU A 48 6.90 -5.49 -5.46
C LEU A 48 7.37 -4.07 -5.78
N ASP A 49 6.82 -3.44 -6.81
CA ASP A 49 7.13 -2.06 -7.22
C ASP A 49 6.47 -1.01 -6.32
N LEU A 50 5.68 -1.41 -5.32
CA LEU A 50 5.07 -0.49 -4.37
C LEU A 50 6.15 0.31 -3.62
N PRO A 51 5.91 1.61 -3.38
CA PRO A 51 6.87 2.47 -2.69
C PRO A 51 7.08 1.98 -1.25
N PHE A 52 8.33 1.82 -0.87
CA PHE A 52 8.74 1.55 0.51
C PHE A 52 9.07 2.88 1.19
N SER A 53 8.49 3.12 2.37
CA SER A 53 8.89 4.22 3.25
C SER A 53 9.87 3.65 4.29
N ALA A 54 11.09 4.20 4.31
CA ALA A 54 12.16 3.80 5.23
C ALA A 54 11.93 4.29 6.66
#